data_AF-A0A4S8IHI4-F1
#
_entry.id   AF-A0A4S8IHI4-F1
#
_cell.length_a   1.000
_cell.length_b   1.000
_cell.length_c   1.000
_cell.angle_alpha   90.00
_cell.angle_beta   90.00
_cell.angle_gamma   90.00
#
_symmetry.space_group_name_H-M   'P 1'
#
loop_
_entity.id
_entity.type
_entity.pdbx_description
1 polymer ?
#
loop_
_entity_poly.entity_id
_entity_poly.type
_entity_poly.pdbx_seq_one_letter_code
_entity_poly.pdbx_strand_id
1 'polypeptide(L)'
;MEGETKRNELESLIEAIKGSNLRVGGRLNLDGFKVLECRISLISQLGNVNDFNQSGSSFQALLLEYLVEFWEESTCLGMPQCMLNKTILSVASTYLESDMHNCLSKFLVLGTKAIKWCERHLEITINSIGESHDENCSSIFYQIILDSLSLSSSVIFALTRSPVFGEKEVVLIIEDFILDLLNLTKTSVVETKASDLKSARCQGPKMLEPERDEAF
;
A
#
# COMPACT_ATOMS: atom_id res chain seq x y z
N MET A 1 7.42 10.64 -32.12
CA MET A 1 8.76 10.48 -31.50
C MET A 1 8.67 10.50 -29.98
N GLU A 2 8.04 11.48 -29.34
CA GLU A 2 8.00 11.56 -27.86
C GLU A 2 7.36 10.35 -27.16
N GLY A 3 6.25 9.81 -27.68
CA GLY A 3 5.61 8.61 -27.10
C GLY A 3 6.41 7.31 -27.23
N GLU A 4 7.32 7.22 -28.21
CA GLU A 4 8.18 6.05 -28.41
C GLU A 4 9.37 6.08 -27.44
N THR A 5 9.94 7.26 -27.20
CA THR A 5 10.97 7.46 -26.17
C THR A 5 10.47 7.09 -24.78
N LYS A 6 9.25 7.53 -24.41
CA LYS A 6 8.64 7.20 -23.10
C LYS A 6 8.40 5.70 -22.93
N ARG A 7 8.03 5.01 -24.01
CA ARG A 7 7.86 3.55 -23.99
C ARG A 7 9.18 2.82 -23.74
N ASN A 8 10.24 3.22 -24.44
CA ASN A 8 11.56 2.64 -24.28
C ASN A 8 12.13 2.88 -22.87
N GLU A 9 11.86 4.05 -22.27
CA GLU A 9 12.23 4.36 -20.89
C GLU A 9 11.50 3.47 -19.89
N LEU A 10 10.18 3.28 -20.05
CA LEU A 10 9.41 2.36 -19.21
C LEU A 10 9.92 0.92 -19.34
N GLU A 11 10.10 0.42 -20.56
CA GLU A 11 10.60 -0.94 -20.80
C GLU A 11 11.97 -1.14 -20.14
N SER A 12 12.87 -0.15 -20.25
CA SER A 12 14.16 -0.15 -19.57
C SER A 12 14.02 -0.24 -18.04
N LEU A 13 13.11 0.55 -17.45
CA LEU A 13 12.84 0.53 -16.01
C LEU A 13 12.25 -0.81 -15.55
N ILE A 14 11.29 -1.37 -16.30
CA ILE A 14 10.70 -2.69 -16.00
C ILE A 14 11.77 -3.78 -16.01
N GLU A 15 12.61 -3.80 -17.05
CA GLU A 15 13.67 -4.80 -17.15
C GLU A 15 14.73 -4.63 -16.05
N ALA A 16 15.00 -3.39 -15.62
CA ALA A 16 15.83 -3.14 -14.45
C ALA A 16 15.20 -3.68 -13.15
N ILE A 17 13.88 -3.51 -12.95
CA ILE A 17 13.16 -4.05 -11.78
C ILE A 17 13.19 -5.58 -11.81
N LYS A 18 12.85 -6.22 -12.94
CA LYS A 18 12.91 -7.69 -13.09
C LYS A 18 14.32 -8.23 -12.88
N GLY A 19 15.33 -7.57 -13.46
CA GLY A 19 16.73 -7.95 -13.32
C GLY A 19 17.28 -7.85 -11.90
N SER A 20 16.66 -7.03 -11.03
CA SER A 20 17.04 -6.94 -9.62
C SER A 20 16.77 -8.24 -8.83
N ASN A 21 15.84 -9.08 -9.28
CA ASN A 21 15.53 -10.37 -8.65
C ASN A 21 16.58 -11.46 -8.93
N LEU A 22 17.32 -11.37 -10.05
CA LEU A 22 18.21 -12.44 -10.54
C LEU A 22 19.60 -12.47 -9.87
N ARG A 23 19.96 -11.46 -9.07
CA ARG A 23 21.30 -11.35 -8.46
C ARG A 23 21.45 -12.00 -7.09
N VAL A 24 20.44 -12.69 -6.58
CA VAL A 24 20.47 -13.29 -5.23
C VAL A 24 21.23 -14.63 -5.24
N GLY A 25 22.55 -14.54 -5.31
CA GLY A 25 23.47 -15.66 -5.07
C GLY A 25 23.83 -15.78 -3.59
N GLY A 26 23.05 -16.51 -2.80
CA GLY A 26 23.53 -17.32 -1.67
C GLY A 26 24.09 -16.66 -0.40
N ARG A 27 24.04 -15.34 -0.17
CA ARG A 27 24.37 -14.75 1.16
C ARG A 27 23.20 -13.97 1.76
N LEU A 28 22.78 -14.42 2.93
CA LEU A 28 21.55 -14.04 3.63
C LEU A 28 21.59 -12.59 4.18
N ASN A 29 20.48 -11.88 3.97
CA ASN A 29 20.01 -10.62 4.54
C ASN A 29 20.53 -9.27 3.98
N LEU A 30 21.84 -9.07 3.76
CA LEU A 30 22.30 -7.74 3.30
C LEU A 30 21.99 -7.45 1.82
N ASP A 31 22.03 -8.49 0.98
CA ASP A 31 21.75 -8.37 -0.45
C ASP A 31 20.24 -8.22 -0.71
N GLY A 32 19.39 -8.84 0.11
CA GLY A 32 17.93 -8.71 0.00
C GLY A 32 17.43 -7.30 0.30
N PHE A 33 17.99 -6.65 1.32
CA PHE A 33 17.66 -5.26 1.67
C PHE A 33 18.00 -4.28 0.53
N LYS A 34 19.21 -4.38 -0.03
CA LYS A 34 19.66 -3.55 -1.15
C LYS A 34 18.81 -3.78 -2.41
N VAL A 35 18.42 -5.02 -2.68
CA VAL A 35 17.51 -5.32 -3.79
C VAL A 35 16.16 -4.61 -3.59
N LEU A 36 15.60 -4.62 -2.39
CA LEU A 36 14.36 -3.91 -2.08
C LEU A 36 14.51 -2.38 -2.23
N GLU A 37 15.60 -1.79 -1.75
CA GLU A 37 15.87 -0.35 -1.93
C GLU A 37 16.00 0.05 -3.40
N CYS A 38 16.72 -0.76 -4.19
CA CYS A 38 16.81 -0.56 -5.64
C CYS A 38 15.42 -0.63 -6.29
N ARG A 39 14.59 -1.62 -5.92
CA ARG A 39 13.23 -1.75 -6.43
C ARG A 39 12.36 -0.56 -6.06
N ILE A 40 12.42 -0.09 -4.80
CA ILE A 40 11.71 1.10 -4.34
C ILE A 40 12.09 2.32 -5.20
N SER A 41 13.38 2.55 -5.41
CA SER A 41 13.86 3.67 -6.24
C SER A 41 13.38 3.57 -7.69
N LEU A 42 13.46 2.38 -8.30
CA LEU A 42 13.03 2.17 -9.68
C LEU A 42 11.51 2.31 -9.84
N ILE A 43 10.72 1.79 -8.89
CA ILE A 43 9.26 1.95 -8.92
C ILE A 43 8.86 3.40 -8.70
N SER A 44 9.53 4.12 -7.79
CA SER A 44 9.31 5.55 -7.62
C SER A 44 9.59 6.34 -8.91
N GLN A 45 10.61 5.95 -9.67
CA GLN A 45 10.87 6.54 -10.99
C GLN A 45 9.72 6.28 -11.97
N LEU A 46 9.06 5.12 -11.94
CA LEU A 46 7.87 4.85 -12.77
C LEU A 46 6.77 5.89 -12.56
N GLY A 47 6.51 6.28 -11.31
CA GLY A 47 5.51 7.29 -10.98
C GLY A 47 5.89 8.72 -11.43
N ASN A 48 7.17 8.98 -11.68
CA ASN A 48 7.70 10.27 -12.09
C ASN A 48 7.91 10.40 -13.60
N VAL A 49 7.66 9.34 -14.38
CA VAL A 49 7.68 9.43 -15.85
C VAL A 49 6.48 10.30 -16.26
N ASN A 50 6.72 11.61 -16.40
CA ASN A 50 5.67 12.61 -16.53
C ASN A 50 4.75 12.40 -17.76
N ASP A 51 3.46 12.68 -17.52
CA ASP A 51 2.41 12.96 -18.51
C ASP A 51 1.84 11.75 -19.27
N PHE A 52 1.39 10.73 -18.53
CA PHE A 52 0.66 9.58 -19.05
C PHE A 52 -0.76 9.89 -19.52
N ASN A 53 -1.30 11.06 -19.15
CA ASN A 53 -2.57 11.55 -19.66
C ASN A 53 -2.57 11.76 -21.19
N GLN A 54 -1.39 11.83 -21.82
CA GLN A 54 -1.23 11.88 -23.28
C GLN A 54 -0.81 10.53 -23.90
N SER A 55 -0.41 9.55 -23.08
CA SER A 55 -0.07 8.21 -23.54
C SER A 55 -1.36 7.37 -23.68
N GLY A 56 -1.51 6.63 -24.79
CA GLY A 56 -2.72 5.85 -25.03
C GLY A 56 -3.05 4.88 -23.88
N SER A 57 -4.34 4.60 -23.69
CA SER A 57 -4.87 3.77 -22.59
C SER A 57 -4.23 2.38 -22.42
N SER A 58 -3.61 1.83 -23.48
CA SER A 58 -2.86 0.56 -23.42
C SER A 58 -1.59 0.64 -22.58
N PHE A 59 -0.98 1.81 -22.49
CA PHE A 59 0.27 2.02 -21.77
C PHE A 59 0.04 2.02 -20.24
N GLN A 60 -1.01 2.71 -19.79
CA GLN A 60 -1.42 2.72 -18.39
C GLN A 60 -1.79 1.32 -17.89
N ALA A 61 -2.51 0.55 -18.70
CA ALA A 61 -2.89 -0.82 -18.36
C ALA A 61 -1.66 -1.72 -18.16
N LEU A 62 -0.65 -1.60 -19.02
CA LEU A 62 0.60 -2.36 -18.93
C LEU A 62 1.38 -2.00 -17.65
N LEU A 63 1.46 -0.72 -17.31
CA LEU A 63 2.13 -0.31 -16.08
C LEU A 63 1.45 -0.87 -14.84
N LEU A 64 0.12 -0.76 -14.75
CA LEU A 64 -0.65 -1.30 -13.62
C LEU A 64 -0.51 -2.82 -13.52
N GLU A 65 -0.42 -3.51 -14.64
CA GLU A 65 -0.09 -4.94 -14.66
C GLU A 65 1.26 -5.23 -14.01
N TYR A 66 2.29 -4.43 -14.29
CA TYR A 66 3.59 -4.56 -13.62
C TYR A 66 3.55 -4.19 -12.14
N LEU A 67 2.78 -3.17 -11.74
CA LEU A 67 2.61 -2.85 -10.32
C LEU A 67 1.94 -4.00 -9.54
N VAL A 68 0.97 -4.67 -10.15
CA VAL A 68 0.34 -5.88 -9.61
C VAL A 68 1.35 -7.01 -9.50
N GLU A 69 2.22 -7.20 -10.50
CA GLU A 69 3.29 -8.22 -10.50
C GLU A 69 4.36 -7.94 -9.43
N PHE A 70 4.71 -6.66 -9.23
CA PHE A 70 5.74 -6.25 -8.27
C PHE A 70 5.27 -6.23 -6.82
N TRP A 71 3.96 -6.37 -6.57
CA TRP A 71 3.40 -6.41 -5.23
C TRP A 71 4.02 -7.54 -4.39
N GLU A 72 4.57 -7.18 -3.23
CA GLU A 72 5.20 -8.16 -2.33
C GLU A 72 4.14 -8.79 -1.42
N GLU A 73 3.88 -10.08 -1.61
CA GLU A 73 2.87 -10.81 -0.85
C GLU A 73 3.35 -11.32 0.51
N SER A 74 4.67 -11.36 0.72
CA SER A 74 5.23 -11.78 2.01
C SER A 74 4.90 -10.77 3.12
N THR A 75 4.57 -11.29 4.29
CA THR A 75 4.36 -10.48 5.51
C THR A 75 5.71 -9.92 5.95
N CYS A 76 5.74 -8.68 6.45
CA CYS A 76 7.00 -7.96 6.62
C CYS A 76 7.95 -8.68 7.59
N LEU A 77 9.22 -8.79 7.20
CA LEU A 77 10.33 -9.09 8.10
C LEU A 77 11.14 -7.82 8.43
N GLY A 78 10.71 -6.65 7.94
CA GLY A 78 11.39 -5.36 8.11
C GLY A 78 10.76 -4.20 7.33
N MET A 79 11.29 -2.99 7.55
CA MET A 79 10.85 -1.73 6.94
C MET A 79 10.84 -1.69 5.40
N PRO A 80 11.81 -2.29 4.66
CA PRO A 80 11.86 -2.16 3.21
C PRO A 80 10.69 -2.79 2.47
N GLN A 81 10.14 -3.91 2.97
CA GLN A 81 8.96 -4.54 2.37
C GLN A 81 7.73 -3.62 2.49
N CYS A 82 7.56 -2.98 3.64
CA CYS A 82 6.52 -1.98 3.84
C CYS A 82 6.72 -0.79 2.89
N MET A 83 7.96 -0.29 2.79
CA MET A 83 8.28 0.82 1.89
C MET A 83 8.05 0.47 0.41
N LEU A 84 8.33 -0.77 0.00
CA LEU A 84 8.05 -1.25 -1.35
C LEU A 84 6.55 -1.22 -1.65
N ASN A 85 5.73 -1.87 -0.83
CA ASN A 85 4.28 -1.91 -1.04
C ASN A 85 3.65 -0.51 -0.94
N LYS A 86 4.13 0.34 -0.02
CA LYS A 86 3.74 1.75 0.05
C LYS A 86 4.06 2.49 -1.25
N THR A 87 5.27 2.32 -1.79
CA THR A 87 5.68 2.96 -3.04
C THR A 87 4.81 2.50 -4.21
N ILE A 88 4.48 1.20 -4.27
CA ILE A 88 3.58 0.65 -5.29
C ILE A 88 2.19 1.31 -5.20
N LEU A 89 1.60 1.43 -4.00
CA LEU A 89 0.30 2.10 -3.82
C LEU A 89 0.37 3.58 -4.21
N SER A 90 1.44 4.27 -3.82
CA SER A 90 1.66 5.67 -4.15
C SER A 90 1.74 5.87 -5.67
N VAL A 91 2.48 5.03 -6.37
CA VAL A 91 2.57 5.09 -7.84
C VAL A 91 1.24 4.73 -8.47
N ALA A 92 0.56 3.67 -8.04
CA ALA A 92 -0.75 3.31 -8.58
C ALA A 92 -1.78 4.44 -8.42
N SER A 93 -1.72 5.18 -7.30
CA SER A 93 -2.65 6.27 -7.02
C SER A 93 -2.54 7.45 -7.99
N THR A 94 -1.36 7.70 -8.58
CA THR A 94 -1.20 8.77 -9.58
C THR A 94 -1.95 8.47 -10.88
N TYR A 95 -2.32 7.21 -11.11
CA TYR A 95 -3.08 6.77 -12.29
C TYR A 95 -4.59 6.66 -12.03
N LEU A 96 -5.05 6.96 -10.82
CA LEU A 96 -6.49 7.00 -10.50
C LEU A 96 -7.17 8.26 -11.05
N GLU A 97 -6.40 9.31 -11.28
CA GLU A 97 -6.90 10.60 -11.79
C GLU A 97 -7.12 10.58 -13.32
N SER A 98 -6.63 9.56 -14.01
CA SER A 98 -6.84 9.37 -15.46
C SER A 98 -8.03 8.45 -15.74
N ASP A 99 -8.37 8.26 -17.01
CA ASP A 99 -9.51 7.43 -17.43
C ASP A 99 -9.34 5.95 -16.98
N MET A 100 -10.04 5.60 -15.90
CA MET A 100 -9.96 4.31 -15.22
C MET A 100 -10.65 3.15 -15.97
N HIS A 101 -11.44 3.42 -17.01
CA HIS A 101 -12.30 2.40 -17.62
C HIS A 101 -11.54 1.15 -18.10
N ASN A 102 -10.35 1.33 -18.70
CA ASN A 102 -9.56 0.22 -19.23
C ASN A 102 -8.63 -0.44 -18.19
N CYS A 103 -8.54 0.12 -16.99
CA CYS A 103 -7.59 -0.28 -15.97
C CYS A 103 -8.25 -0.79 -14.68
N LEU A 104 -9.59 -0.70 -14.60
CA LEU A 104 -10.35 -0.98 -13.39
C LEU A 104 -10.12 -2.37 -12.83
N SER A 105 -10.00 -3.39 -13.70
CA SER A 105 -9.70 -4.77 -13.29
C SER A 105 -8.32 -4.89 -12.63
N LYS A 106 -7.31 -4.18 -13.14
CA LYS A 106 -5.95 -4.18 -12.56
C LYS A 106 -5.93 -3.46 -11.21
N PHE A 107 -6.67 -2.36 -11.08
CA PHE A 107 -6.85 -1.69 -9.80
C PHE A 107 -7.59 -2.53 -8.77
N LEU A 108 -8.62 -3.27 -9.17
CA LEU A 108 -9.32 -4.23 -8.29
C LEU A 108 -8.38 -5.32 -7.78
N VAL A 109 -7.55 -5.89 -8.66
CA VAL A 109 -6.55 -6.90 -8.27
C VAL A 109 -5.53 -6.31 -7.30
N LEU A 110 -4.99 -5.12 -7.59
CA LEU A 110 -4.03 -4.46 -6.72
C LEU A 110 -4.63 -4.12 -5.36
N GLY A 111 -5.84 -3.54 -5.34
CA GLY A 111 -6.57 -3.21 -4.12
C GLY A 111 -6.84 -4.45 -3.28
N THR A 112 -7.28 -5.55 -3.88
CA THR A 112 -7.50 -6.83 -3.18
C THR A 112 -6.21 -7.35 -2.54
N LYS A 113 -5.09 -7.32 -3.28
CA LYS A 113 -3.77 -7.72 -2.75
C LYS A 113 -3.36 -6.83 -1.57
N ALA A 114 -3.57 -5.52 -1.69
CA ALA A 114 -3.26 -4.55 -0.66
C ALA A 114 -4.08 -4.79 0.62
N ILE A 115 -5.39 -4.99 0.47
CA ILE A 115 -6.28 -5.28 1.60
C ILE A 115 -5.85 -6.55 2.32
N LYS A 116 -5.68 -7.67 1.60
CA LYS A 116 -5.27 -8.95 2.18
C LYS A 116 -3.89 -8.92 2.80
N TRP A 117 -2.98 -8.11 2.25
CA TRP A 117 -1.67 -7.89 2.87
C TRP A 117 -1.81 -7.10 4.17
N CYS A 118 -2.59 -6.02 4.19
CA CYS A 118 -2.86 -5.23 5.38
C CYS A 118 -3.54 -6.04 6.48
N GLU A 119 -4.52 -6.87 6.16
CA GLU A 119 -5.19 -7.75 7.13
C GLU A 119 -4.21 -8.72 7.78
N ARG A 120 -3.46 -9.48 6.97
CA ARG A 120 -2.46 -10.44 7.49
C ARG A 120 -1.39 -9.75 8.33
N HIS A 121 -0.94 -8.58 7.90
CA HIS A 121 0.05 -7.81 8.63
C HIS A 121 -0.53 -7.31 9.96
N LEU A 122 -1.76 -6.78 9.96
CA LEU A 122 -2.43 -6.32 11.17
C LEU A 122 -2.63 -7.48 12.16
N GLU A 123 -3.06 -8.66 11.69
CA GLU A 123 -3.17 -9.86 12.52
C GLU A 123 -1.83 -10.25 13.16
N ILE A 124 -0.73 -10.21 12.40
CA ILE A 124 0.60 -10.50 12.94
C ILE A 124 0.97 -9.47 14.00
N THR A 125 0.82 -8.17 13.71
CA THR A 125 1.13 -7.08 14.65
C THR A 125 0.31 -7.15 15.93
N ILE A 126 -0.97 -7.53 15.85
CA ILE A 126 -1.83 -7.74 17.02
C ILE A 126 -1.36 -8.95 17.84
N ASN A 127 -0.99 -10.04 17.18
CA ASN A 127 -0.59 -11.26 17.85
C ASN A 127 0.84 -11.21 18.41
N SER A 128 1.69 -10.28 17.92
CA SER A 128 3.05 -10.05 18.40
C SER A 128 3.15 -8.99 19.51
N ILE A 129 2.01 -8.53 20.07
CA ILE A 129 1.96 -7.54 21.17
C ILE A 129 2.77 -8.07 22.37
N GLY A 130 4.00 -7.55 22.52
CA GLY A 130 4.98 -7.95 23.52
C GLY A 130 6.43 -7.74 23.07
N GLU A 131 6.67 -7.72 21.75
CA GLU A 131 7.98 -7.40 21.18
C GLU A 131 8.05 -5.90 20.82
N SER A 132 9.20 -5.26 21.08
CA SER A 132 9.41 -3.85 20.77
C SER A 132 9.38 -3.63 19.25
N HIS A 133 8.20 -3.34 18.71
CA HIS A 133 8.06 -2.96 17.31
C HIS A 133 8.70 -1.59 17.09
N ASP A 134 9.52 -1.47 16.06
CA ASP A 134 10.06 -0.19 15.61
C ASP A 134 8.91 0.78 15.27
N GLU A 135 8.85 1.92 15.96
CA GLU A 135 7.80 2.93 15.81
C GLU A 135 7.70 3.43 14.36
N ASN A 136 8.83 3.49 13.65
CA ASN A 136 8.85 3.89 12.24
C ASN A 136 8.19 2.85 11.33
N CYS A 137 8.43 1.56 11.57
CA CYS A 137 7.77 0.48 10.83
C CYS A 137 6.25 0.52 11.05
N SER A 138 5.82 0.79 12.28
CA SER A 138 4.40 0.91 12.63
C SER A 138 3.73 2.08 11.93
N SER A 139 4.37 3.26 11.90
CA SER A 139 3.86 4.44 11.20
C SER A 139 3.70 4.20 9.69
N ILE A 140 4.70 3.59 9.05
CA ILE A 140 4.64 3.24 7.62
C ILE A 140 3.50 2.26 7.36
N PHE A 141 3.31 1.26 8.23
CA PHE A 141 2.22 0.30 8.09
C PHE A 141 0.83 0.96 8.12
N TYR A 142 0.58 1.85 9.08
CA TYR A 142 -0.68 2.59 9.12
C TYR A 142 -0.89 3.48 7.90
N GLN A 143 0.19 4.06 7.34
CA GLN A 143 0.10 4.77 6.07
C GLN A 143 -0.31 3.84 4.92
N ILE A 144 0.21 2.62 4.85
CA ILE A 144 -0.20 1.64 3.83
C ILE A 144 -1.69 1.28 3.97
N ILE A 145 -2.21 1.13 5.20
CA ILE A 145 -3.65 0.93 5.42
C ILE A 145 -4.43 2.11 4.84
N LEU A 146 -4.05 3.34 5.17
CA LEU A 146 -4.72 4.55 4.67
C LEU A 146 -4.66 4.64 3.13
N ASP A 147 -3.50 4.38 2.54
CA ASP A 147 -3.31 4.38 1.09
C ASP A 147 -4.17 3.29 0.43
N SER A 148 -4.29 2.12 1.05
CA SER A 148 -5.14 1.00 0.57
C SER A 148 -6.63 1.37 0.63
N LEU A 149 -7.08 2.00 1.71
CA LEU A 149 -8.47 2.46 1.86
C LEU A 149 -8.79 3.57 0.85
N SER A 150 -7.86 4.51 0.65
CA SER A 150 -7.98 5.61 -0.32
C SER A 150 -8.08 5.07 -1.75
N LEU A 151 -7.15 4.19 -2.14
CA LEU A 151 -7.18 3.49 -3.43
C LEU A 151 -8.52 2.79 -3.64
N SER A 152 -8.97 2.03 -2.64
CA SER A 152 -10.21 1.26 -2.72
C SER A 152 -11.44 2.14 -2.86
N SER A 153 -11.49 3.28 -2.15
CA SER A 153 -12.54 4.29 -2.30
C SER A 153 -12.62 4.81 -3.73
N SER A 154 -11.48 5.11 -4.35
CA SER A 154 -11.41 5.57 -5.74
C SER A 154 -11.86 4.50 -6.73
N VAL A 155 -11.50 3.23 -6.51
CA VAL A 155 -11.95 2.09 -7.32
C VAL A 155 -13.47 1.91 -7.23
N ILE A 156 -14.04 1.94 -6.02
CA ILE A 156 -15.49 1.87 -5.81
C ILE A 156 -16.18 3.05 -6.49
N PHE A 157 -15.65 4.26 -6.34
CA PHE A 157 -16.19 5.44 -7.01
C PHE A 157 -16.22 5.27 -8.52
N ALA A 158 -15.13 4.76 -9.13
CA ALA A 158 -15.11 4.48 -10.57
C ALA A 158 -16.11 3.39 -10.98
N LEU A 159 -16.26 2.32 -10.20
CA LEU A 159 -17.29 1.29 -10.43
C LEU A 159 -18.71 1.87 -10.42
N THR A 160 -19.00 2.85 -9.57
CA THR A 160 -20.32 3.50 -9.55
C THR A 160 -20.58 4.40 -10.76
N ARG A 161 -19.52 5.01 -11.33
CA ARG A 161 -19.63 5.85 -12.53
C ARG A 161 -19.64 5.05 -13.83
N SER A 162 -18.99 3.89 -13.81
CA SER A 162 -18.96 2.95 -14.91
C SER A 162 -19.35 1.56 -14.41
N PRO A 163 -20.65 1.27 -14.39
CA PRO A 163 -21.10 -0.08 -14.09
C PRO A 163 -20.57 -1.05 -15.15
N VAL A 164 -19.46 -1.74 -14.85
CA VAL A 164 -18.95 -2.89 -15.62
C VAL A 164 -19.76 -4.13 -15.20
N PHE A 165 -21.09 -4.02 -15.26
CA PHE A 165 -22.02 -5.07 -14.86
C PHE A 165 -22.50 -5.82 -16.11
N GLY A 166 -21.63 -6.66 -16.66
CA GLY A 166 -21.97 -7.54 -17.78
C GLY A 166 -21.90 -9.03 -17.44
N GLU A 167 -20.95 -9.41 -16.57
CA GLU A 167 -20.61 -10.80 -16.27
C GLU A 167 -20.78 -11.07 -14.76
N LYS A 168 -21.36 -12.22 -14.42
CA LYS A 168 -21.64 -12.60 -13.03
C LYS A 168 -20.36 -12.72 -12.22
N GLU A 169 -19.30 -13.18 -12.86
CA GLU A 169 -17.96 -13.37 -12.32
C GLU A 169 -17.36 -12.03 -11.86
N VAL A 170 -17.56 -10.95 -12.63
CA VAL A 170 -17.08 -9.60 -12.28
C VAL A 170 -17.81 -9.08 -11.05
N VAL A 171 -19.12 -9.32 -10.94
CA VAL A 171 -19.92 -8.93 -9.77
C VAL A 171 -19.42 -9.63 -8.50
N LEU A 172 -19.13 -10.93 -8.56
CA LEU A 172 -18.58 -11.68 -7.42
C LEU A 172 -17.22 -11.15 -6.98
N ILE A 173 -16.33 -10.81 -7.92
CA ILE A 173 -15.01 -10.22 -7.60
C ILE A 173 -15.18 -8.87 -6.88
N ILE A 174 -16.11 -8.03 -7.33
CA ILE A 174 -16.40 -6.74 -6.69
C ILE A 174 -16.98 -6.95 -5.29
N GLU A 175 -17.88 -7.92 -5.12
CA GLU A 175 -18.46 -8.26 -3.82
C GLU A 175 -17.38 -8.71 -2.83
N ASP A 176 -16.53 -9.67 -3.22
CA ASP A 176 -15.41 -10.14 -2.40
C ASP A 176 -14.46 -8.99 -2.04
N PHE A 177 -14.13 -8.12 -3.00
CA PHE A 177 -13.29 -6.95 -2.78
C PHE A 177 -13.89 -5.98 -1.74
N ILE A 178 -15.21 -5.70 -1.82
CA ILE A 178 -15.89 -4.82 -0.86
C ILE A 178 -15.95 -5.48 0.52
N LEU A 179 -16.20 -6.79 0.59
CA LEU A 179 -16.23 -7.52 1.86
C LEU A 179 -14.86 -7.48 2.57
N ASP A 180 -13.78 -7.76 1.85
CA ASP A 180 -12.42 -7.68 2.36
C ASP A 180 -12.11 -6.23 2.83
N LEU A 181 -12.51 -5.22 2.06
CA LEU A 181 -12.31 -3.81 2.45
C LEU A 181 -13.03 -3.44 3.76
N LEU A 182 -14.27 -3.89 3.93
CA LEU A 182 -15.06 -3.66 5.13
C LEU A 182 -14.45 -4.37 6.35
N ASN A 183 -13.93 -5.57 6.16
CA ASN A 183 -13.23 -6.32 7.20
C ASN A 183 -11.96 -5.60 7.65
N LEU A 184 -11.09 -5.19 6.71
CA LEU A 184 -9.91 -4.40 7.03
C LEU A 184 -10.25 -3.10 7.77
N THR A 185 -11.27 -2.37 7.30
CA THR A 185 -11.72 -1.13 7.94
C THR A 185 -12.18 -1.38 9.38
N LYS A 186 -12.98 -2.41 9.59
CA LYS A 186 -13.47 -2.82 10.91
C LYS A 186 -12.30 -3.16 11.84
N THR A 187 -11.38 -4.00 11.40
CA THR A 187 -10.22 -4.44 12.22
C THR A 187 -9.33 -3.25 12.57
N SER A 188 -9.03 -2.37 11.61
CA SER A 188 -8.25 -1.15 11.82
C SER A 188 -8.88 -0.20 12.85
N VAL A 189 -10.21 -0.05 12.84
CA VAL A 189 -10.94 0.79 13.81
C VAL A 189 -10.97 0.17 15.21
N VAL A 190 -11.04 -1.16 15.32
CA VAL A 190 -10.99 -1.84 16.62
C VAL A 190 -9.61 -1.64 17.27
N GLU A 191 -8.53 -1.72 16.50
CA GLU A 191 -7.16 -1.56 17.01
C GLU A 191 -6.81 -0.15 17.46
N THR A 192 -7.25 0.87 16.71
CA THR A 192 -7.06 2.27 17.11
C THR A 192 -7.76 2.55 18.45
N LYS A 193 -8.99 2.07 18.63
CA LYS A 193 -9.71 2.17 19.91
C LYS A 193 -9.03 1.42 21.06
N ALA A 194 -8.49 0.23 20.78
CA ALA A 194 -7.76 -0.54 21.79
C ALA A 194 -6.47 0.17 22.25
N SER A 195 -5.80 0.86 21.33
CA SER A 195 -4.61 1.68 21.62
C SER A 195 -4.94 2.92 22.45
N ASP A 196 -6.05 3.61 22.15
CA ASP A 196 -6.53 4.77 22.92
C ASP A 196 -6.90 4.40 24.37
N LEU A 197 -7.56 3.25 24.55
CA LEU A 197 -7.92 2.70 25.86
C LEU A 197 -6.70 2.32 26.71
N LYS A 198 -5.59 1.90 26.08
CA LYS A 198 -4.32 1.61 26.76
C LYS A 198 -3.59 2.90 27.14
N SER A 199 -3.56 3.90 26.25
CA SER A 199 -2.99 5.23 26.53
C SER A 199 -3.68 5.95 27.69
N ALA A 200 -5.01 5.93 27.73
CA ALA A 200 -5.81 6.53 28.80
C ALA A 200 -5.59 5.86 30.17
N ARG A 201 -5.16 4.58 30.19
CA ARG A 201 -4.89 3.82 31.42
C ARG A 201 -3.47 4.06 31.96
N CYS A 202 -2.53 4.48 31.11
CA CYS A 202 -1.16 4.84 31.50
C CYS A 202 -1.04 6.28 32.02
N GLN A 203 -1.99 7.15 31.70
CA GLN A 203 -2.12 8.45 32.36
C GLN A 203 -2.83 8.26 33.70
N GLY A 204 -2.08 7.84 34.72
CA GLY A 204 -2.56 7.80 36.10
C GLY A 204 -3.14 9.15 36.55
N PRO A 205 -4.01 9.18 37.58
CA PRO A 205 -4.62 10.42 38.05
C PRO A 205 -3.54 11.44 38.38
N LYS A 206 -3.62 12.63 37.77
CA LYS A 206 -2.74 13.76 38.11
C LYS A 206 -2.85 13.99 39.62
N MET A 207 -1.78 13.70 40.37
CA MET A 207 -1.70 14.12 41.76
C MET A 207 -1.77 15.65 41.77
N LEU A 208 -2.83 16.18 42.36
CA LEU A 208 -2.95 17.59 42.72
C LEU A 208 -1.71 17.96 43.55
N GLU A 209 -0.90 18.89 43.03
CA GLU A 209 0.17 19.50 43.82
C GLU A 209 -0.46 20.20 45.05
N PRO A 210 0.16 20.07 46.24
CA PRO A 210 -0.36 20.74 47.42
C PRO A 210 -0.18 22.25 47.27
N GLU A 211 -1.28 22.99 47.46
CA GLU A 211 -1.25 24.45 47.61
C GLU A 211 -0.22 24.82 48.68
N ARG A 212 0.74 25.67 48.32
CA ARG A 212 1.63 26.30 49.28
C ARG A 212 0.80 27.26 50.12
N ASP A 213 0.55 26.89 51.36
CA ASP A 213 0.15 27.81 52.41
C ASP A 213 1.25 28.87 52.59
N GLU A 214 1.01 30.07 52.08
CA GLU A 214 1.76 31.27 52.45
C GLU A 214 1.34 31.67 53.87
N ALA A 215 2.21 31.41 54.85
CA ALA A 215 2.09 31.93 56.19
C ALA A 215 2.65 33.37 56.25
N PHE A 216 1.83 34.26 56.83
CA PHE A 216 2.13 35.64 57.22
C PHE A 216 3.29 35.75 58.22
#